data_AF-A0A4Q7PKI8-F1
#
_entry.id   AF-A0A4Q7PKI8-F1
#
_cell.length_a   1.000
_cell.length_b   1.000
_cell.length_c   1.000
_cell.angle_alpha   90.00
_cell.angle_beta   90.00
_cell.angle_gamma   90.00
#
_symmetry.space_group_name_H-M   'P 1'
#
loop_
_entity.id
_entity.type
_entity.pdbx_description
1 polymer ?
#
loop_
_entity_poly.entity_id
_entity_poly.type
_entity_poly.pdbx_seq_one_letter_code
_entity_poly.pdbx_strand_id
1 'polypeptide(L)'
;MSNMYGIFSKLLKEKDVRAADVSRATGISSTVFSEWKKGKSTPKQDKLQKIADYFGVSIEYLLTGEVDLYYQEMCDDPDMRSLFEMKKEMKSEQFAAHIELLKKLHNVSLDQIKQITDSLDSNKIELEKFAQIHQASDLEQEIIMAYLELDPKIRKIFIDHFKHKFSPTPDDHLDDFPDTPEEFELQYPPIIEDGTEAV
;
A
#
# COMPACT_ATOMS: atom_id res chain seq x y z
N MET A 1 -20.96 -34.09 -27.16
CA MET A 1 -20.31 -32.78 -27.44
C MET A 1 -19.15 -32.67 -26.47
N SER A 2 -17.93 -32.33 -26.92
CA SER A 2 -16.76 -32.27 -26.03
C SER A 2 -16.99 -31.23 -24.91
N ASN A 3 -16.62 -31.57 -23.66
CA ASN A 3 -16.79 -30.69 -22.49
C ASN A 3 -16.19 -29.30 -22.74
N MET A 4 -14.97 -29.27 -23.32
CA MET A 4 -14.27 -28.03 -23.72
C MET A 4 -15.07 -27.18 -24.71
N TYR A 5 -15.64 -27.80 -25.75
CA TYR A 5 -16.38 -27.05 -26.78
C TYR A 5 -17.67 -26.43 -26.22
N GLY A 6 -18.26 -27.07 -25.20
CA GLY A 6 -19.37 -26.51 -24.43
C GLY A 6 -18.99 -25.19 -23.77
N ILE A 7 -17.87 -25.17 -23.04
CA ILE A 7 -17.34 -23.95 -22.39
C ILE A 7 -16.95 -22.89 -23.40
N PHE A 8 -16.26 -23.27 -24.48
CA PHE A 8 -15.95 -22.34 -25.57
C PHE A 8 -17.23 -21.68 -26.14
N SER A 9 -18.29 -22.45 -26.36
CA SER A 9 -19.56 -21.93 -26.87
C SER A 9 -20.26 -21.00 -25.87
N LYS A 10 -20.11 -21.23 -24.57
CA LYS A 10 -20.59 -20.35 -23.51
C LYS A 10 -19.86 -19.01 -23.55
N LEU A 11 -18.53 -19.03 -23.60
CA LEU A 11 -17.68 -17.83 -23.66
C LEU A 11 -17.98 -16.96 -24.89
N LEU A 12 -18.25 -17.57 -26.05
CA LEU A 12 -18.69 -16.86 -27.25
C LEU A 12 -19.96 -16.04 -27.00
N LYS A 13 -20.95 -16.62 -26.31
CA LYS A 13 -22.22 -15.96 -26.00
C LYS A 13 -22.04 -14.84 -24.98
N GLU A 14 -21.26 -15.09 -23.92
CA GLU A 14 -21.04 -14.11 -22.84
C GLU A 14 -20.29 -12.86 -23.31
N LYS A 15 -19.36 -13.03 -24.25
CA LYS A 15 -18.58 -11.91 -24.82
C LYS A 15 -19.20 -11.33 -26.10
N ASP A 16 -20.35 -11.84 -26.54
CA ASP A 16 -21.01 -11.49 -27.81
C ASP A 16 -20.06 -11.51 -29.03
N VAL A 17 -19.27 -12.57 -29.14
CA VAL A 17 -18.31 -12.76 -30.25
C VAL A 17 -18.59 -14.04 -31.01
N ARG A 18 -18.24 -14.06 -32.29
CA ARG A 18 -18.39 -15.24 -33.15
C ARG A 18 -17.09 -16.04 -33.17
N ALA A 19 -17.19 -17.35 -33.43
CA ALA A 19 -16.00 -18.20 -33.59
C ALA A 19 -15.06 -17.71 -34.72
N ALA A 20 -15.58 -16.98 -35.71
CA ALA A 20 -14.79 -16.33 -36.74
C ALA A 20 -13.91 -15.20 -36.18
N ASP A 21 -14.37 -14.48 -35.16
CA ASP A 21 -13.59 -13.42 -34.50
C ASP A 21 -12.42 -14.03 -33.73
N VAL A 22 -12.69 -15.10 -32.98
CA VAL A 22 -11.65 -15.88 -32.28
C VAL A 22 -10.65 -16.45 -33.27
N SER A 23 -11.10 -16.97 -34.41
CA SER A 23 -10.23 -17.49 -35.47
C SER A 23 -9.25 -16.42 -35.97
N ARG A 24 -9.75 -15.21 -36.23
CA ARG A 24 -8.92 -14.07 -36.66
C ARG A 24 -7.92 -13.63 -35.60
N ALA A 25 -8.32 -13.57 -34.33
CA ALA A 25 -7.46 -13.12 -33.25
C ALA A 25 -6.38 -14.14 -32.85
N THR A 26 -6.73 -15.43 -32.85
CA THR A 26 -5.84 -16.50 -32.37
C THR A 26 -5.01 -17.16 -33.49
N GLY A 27 -5.40 -16.95 -34.74
CA GLY A 27 -4.85 -17.65 -35.91
C GLY A 27 -5.27 -19.13 -35.98
N ILE A 28 -6.24 -19.57 -35.17
CA ILE A 28 -6.77 -20.94 -35.23
C ILE A 28 -7.86 -21.00 -36.29
N SER A 29 -7.65 -21.80 -37.34
CA SER A 29 -8.63 -21.95 -38.43
C SER A 29 -10.02 -22.37 -37.92
N SER A 30 -11.07 -21.76 -38.48
CA SER A 30 -12.47 -22.09 -38.17
C SER A 30 -12.84 -23.55 -38.42
N THR A 31 -12.12 -24.23 -39.31
CA THR A 31 -12.27 -25.68 -39.54
C THR A 31 -11.93 -26.48 -38.29
N VAL A 32 -10.90 -26.06 -37.54
CA VAL A 32 -10.45 -26.71 -36.31
C VAL A 32 -11.55 -26.66 -35.24
N PHE A 33 -12.20 -25.51 -35.05
CA PHE A 33 -13.33 -25.39 -34.12
C PHE A 33 -14.50 -26.30 -34.53
N SER A 34 -14.77 -26.41 -35.82
CA SER A 34 -15.82 -27.29 -36.35
C SER A 34 -15.52 -28.77 -36.11
N GLU A 35 -14.25 -29.18 -36.20
CA GLU A 35 -13.80 -30.53 -35.89
C GLU A 35 -13.93 -30.85 -34.41
N TRP A 36 -13.53 -29.93 -33.53
CA TRP A 36 -13.69 -30.10 -32.08
C TRP A 36 -15.15 -30.16 -31.66
N LYS A 37 -16.02 -29.34 -32.28
CA LYS A 37 -17.48 -29.41 -32.08
C LYS A 37 -18.03 -30.81 -32.38
N LYS A 38 -17.52 -31.42 -33.45
CA LYS A 38 -17.90 -32.76 -33.93
C LYS A 38 -17.13 -33.89 -33.22
N GLY A 39 -16.18 -33.58 -32.34
CA GLY A 39 -15.34 -34.56 -31.65
C GLY A 39 -14.36 -35.30 -32.57
N LYS A 40 -14.00 -34.73 -33.74
CA LYS A 40 -13.09 -35.36 -34.70
C LYS A 40 -11.62 -35.25 -34.32
N SER A 41 -11.27 -34.27 -33.49
CA SER A 41 -9.91 -34.04 -33.04
C SER A 41 -9.91 -33.47 -31.62
N THR A 42 -8.79 -33.63 -30.92
CA THR A 42 -8.60 -33.12 -29.55
C THR A 42 -7.79 -31.83 -29.60
N PRO A 43 -8.21 -30.77 -28.90
CA PRO A 43 -7.43 -29.55 -28.81
C PRO A 43 -6.09 -29.82 -28.11
N LYS A 44 -5.01 -29.30 -28.68
CA LYS A 44 -3.68 -29.34 -28.09
C LYS A 44 -3.46 -28.11 -27.19
N GLN A 45 -2.53 -28.23 -26.26
CA GLN A 45 -2.24 -27.20 -25.24
C GLN A 45 -1.92 -25.83 -25.86
N ASP A 46 -1.17 -25.78 -26.96
CA ASP A 46 -0.85 -24.56 -27.70
C ASP A 46 -2.10 -23.78 -28.14
N LYS A 47 -3.11 -24.48 -28.65
CA LYS A 47 -4.36 -23.88 -29.10
C LYS A 47 -5.29 -23.56 -27.94
N LEU A 48 -5.28 -24.39 -26.89
CA LEU A 48 -6.02 -24.10 -25.65
C LEU A 48 -5.53 -22.82 -25.01
N GLN A 49 -4.21 -22.63 -24.92
CA GLN A 49 -3.61 -21.41 -24.37
C GLN A 49 -4.06 -20.17 -25.13
N LYS A 50 -4.00 -20.18 -26.47
CA LYS A 50 -4.44 -19.05 -27.30
C LYS A 50 -5.92 -18.68 -27.09
N ILE A 51 -6.78 -19.67 -26.88
CA ILE A 51 -8.19 -19.44 -26.61
C ILE A 51 -8.38 -18.89 -25.19
N ALA A 52 -7.68 -19.47 -24.22
CA ALA A 52 -7.67 -19.03 -22.83
C ALA A 52 -7.22 -17.56 -22.72
N ASP A 53 -6.13 -17.20 -23.39
CA ASP A 53 -5.59 -15.84 -23.47
C ASP A 53 -6.58 -14.86 -24.11
N TYR A 54 -7.25 -15.27 -25.21
CA TYR A 54 -8.24 -14.44 -25.89
C TYR A 54 -9.43 -14.10 -24.99
N PHE A 55 -9.90 -15.06 -24.19
CA PHE A 55 -11.04 -14.86 -23.28
C PHE A 55 -10.63 -14.35 -21.89
N GLY A 56 -9.34 -14.35 -21.57
CA GLY A 56 -8.82 -13.99 -20.25
C GLY A 56 -9.16 -15.01 -19.17
N VAL A 57 -9.25 -16.30 -19.51
CA VAL A 57 -9.58 -17.40 -18.59
C VAL A 57 -8.39 -18.37 -18.47
N SER A 58 -8.42 -19.30 -17.51
CA SER A 58 -7.43 -20.36 -17.42
C SER A 58 -7.73 -21.49 -18.42
N ILE A 59 -6.68 -22.25 -18.82
CA ILE A 59 -6.88 -23.49 -19.59
C ILE A 59 -7.75 -24.48 -18.82
N GLU A 60 -7.55 -24.56 -17.51
CA GLU A 60 -8.33 -25.45 -16.64
C GLU A 60 -9.82 -25.15 -16.74
N TYR A 61 -10.20 -23.88 -16.58
CA TYR A 61 -11.59 -23.44 -16.74
C TYR A 61 -12.15 -23.80 -18.12
N LEU A 62 -11.35 -23.62 -19.19
CA LEU A 62 -11.76 -23.95 -20.54
C LEU A 62 -12.03 -25.46 -20.73
N LEU A 63 -11.35 -26.33 -19.96
CA LEU A 63 -11.47 -27.79 -20.06
C LEU A 63 -12.53 -28.38 -19.13
N THR A 64 -12.57 -27.93 -17.88
CA THR A 64 -13.42 -28.48 -16.81
C THR A 64 -14.69 -27.67 -16.61
N GLY A 65 -14.66 -26.37 -16.89
CA GLY A 65 -15.72 -25.42 -16.54
C GLY A 65 -15.72 -25.04 -15.05
N GLU A 66 -14.79 -25.59 -14.27
CA GLU A 66 -14.63 -25.27 -12.86
C GLU A 66 -13.89 -23.95 -12.77
N VAL A 67 -14.56 -22.95 -12.19
CA VAL A 67 -13.88 -21.71 -11.80
C VAL A 67 -13.10 -22.06 -10.55
N ASP A 68 -11.78 -21.91 -10.63
CA ASP A 68 -10.95 -21.99 -9.44
C ASP A 68 -11.40 -20.85 -8.52
N LEU A 69 -12.18 -21.20 -7.48
CA LEU A 69 -12.95 -20.26 -6.65
C LEU A 69 -12.05 -19.19 -6.00
N TYR A 70 -10.76 -19.50 -5.89
CA TYR A 70 -9.71 -18.56 -5.47
C TYR A 70 -9.61 -17.32 -6.38
N TYR A 71 -9.88 -17.45 -7.69
CA TYR A 71 -9.85 -16.33 -8.66
C TYR A 71 -11.15 -15.52 -8.71
N GLN A 72 -12.27 -16.12 -8.31
CA GLN A 72 -13.57 -15.46 -8.33
C GLN A 72 -13.71 -14.51 -7.14
N GLU A 73 -13.32 -14.96 -5.95
CA GLU A 73 -13.22 -14.11 -4.74
C GLU A 73 -12.23 -12.96 -4.93
N MET A 74 -11.16 -13.16 -5.72
CA MET A 74 -10.21 -12.12 -6.11
C MET A 74 -10.75 -11.10 -7.12
N CYS A 75 -11.80 -11.39 -7.89
CA CYS A 75 -12.31 -10.46 -8.92
C CYS A 75 -13.47 -9.57 -8.45
N ASP A 76 -14.10 -9.94 -7.34
CA ASP A 76 -15.16 -9.16 -6.70
C ASP A 76 -14.61 -8.05 -5.78
N ASP A 77 -13.32 -8.13 -5.43
CA ASP A 77 -12.61 -7.07 -4.72
C ASP A 77 -12.17 -5.94 -5.70
N PRO A 78 -12.56 -4.67 -5.46
CA PRO A 78 -12.24 -3.53 -6.33
C PRO A 78 -10.74 -3.35 -6.59
N ASP A 79 -9.89 -3.69 -5.63
CA ASP A 79 -8.44 -3.47 -5.70
C ASP A 79 -7.78 -4.54 -6.58
N MET A 80 -8.29 -5.76 -6.54
CA MET A 80 -7.78 -6.87 -7.36
C MET A 80 -8.30 -6.84 -8.80
N ARG A 81 -9.48 -6.25 -9.03
CA ARG A 81 -9.99 -5.93 -10.38
C ARG A 81 -9.08 -4.93 -11.10
N SER A 82 -8.59 -3.92 -10.38
CA SER A 82 -7.62 -2.93 -10.89
C SER A 82 -6.31 -3.58 -11.32
N LEU A 83 -5.82 -4.57 -10.56
CA LEU A 83 -4.63 -5.38 -10.89
C LEU A 83 -4.79 -6.20 -12.18
N PHE A 84 -6.00 -6.74 -12.40
CA PHE A 84 -6.34 -7.50 -13.60
C PHE A 84 -6.47 -6.63 -14.85
N GLU A 85 -7.06 -5.44 -14.73
CA GLU A 85 -7.10 -4.45 -15.80
C GLU A 85 -5.69 -3.95 -16.15
N MET A 86 -4.84 -3.76 -15.16
CA MET A 86 -3.45 -3.36 -15.36
C MET A 86 -2.63 -4.41 -16.13
N LYS A 87 -2.86 -5.71 -15.87
CA LYS A 87 -2.24 -6.82 -16.65
C LYS A 87 -2.60 -6.76 -18.13
N LYS A 88 -3.78 -6.25 -18.47
CA LYS A 88 -4.30 -6.20 -19.84
C LYS A 88 -3.59 -5.14 -20.69
N GLU A 89 -3.06 -4.09 -20.06
CA GLU A 89 -2.37 -2.98 -20.71
C GLU A 89 -0.84 -3.05 -20.58
N MET A 90 -0.32 -3.80 -19.62
CA MET A 90 1.11 -3.89 -19.33
C MET A 90 1.78 -5.11 -19.98
N LYS A 91 3.02 -4.96 -20.46
CA LYS A 91 3.82 -6.09 -20.98
C LYS A 91 4.12 -7.10 -19.86
N SER A 92 4.13 -8.39 -20.17
CA SER A 92 4.26 -9.49 -19.19
C SER A 92 5.45 -9.37 -18.24
N GLU A 93 6.58 -8.83 -18.70
CA GLU A 93 7.78 -8.62 -17.88
C GLU A 93 7.60 -7.50 -16.85
N GLN A 94 6.93 -6.42 -17.22
CA GLN A 94 6.63 -5.31 -16.30
C GLN A 94 5.57 -5.74 -15.28
N PHE A 95 4.58 -6.53 -15.71
CA PHE A 95 3.59 -7.11 -14.81
C PHE A 95 4.24 -8.08 -13.82
N ALA A 96 5.18 -8.92 -14.25
CA ALA A 96 5.91 -9.81 -13.36
C ALA A 96 6.75 -9.04 -12.32
N ALA A 97 7.47 -8.00 -12.75
CA ALA A 97 8.22 -7.12 -11.84
C ALA A 97 7.31 -6.39 -10.84
N HIS A 98 6.11 -5.99 -11.29
CA HIS A 98 5.12 -5.35 -10.42
C HIS A 98 4.53 -6.35 -9.41
N ILE A 99 4.23 -7.58 -9.82
CA ILE A 99 3.81 -8.65 -8.91
C ILE A 99 4.93 -9.00 -7.93
N GLU A 100 6.19 -8.99 -8.36
CA GLU A 100 7.34 -9.22 -7.50
C GLU A 100 7.53 -8.09 -6.49
N LEU A 101 7.31 -6.83 -6.90
CA LEU A 101 7.26 -5.66 -6.02
C LEU A 101 6.12 -5.79 -4.99
N LEU A 102 4.92 -6.16 -5.42
CA LEU A 102 3.77 -6.37 -4.55
C LEU A 102 4.00 -7.51 -3.57
N LYS A 103 4.62 -8.62 -3.99
CA LYS A 103 5.04 -9.71 -3.10
C LYS A 103 6.10 -9.26 -2.09
N LYS A 104 7.04 -8.41 -2.51
CA LYS A 104 8.02 -7.78 -1.59
C LYS A 104 7.36 -6.84 -0.59
N LEU A 105 6.36 -6.07 -1.01
CA LEU A 105 5.57 -5.18 -0.15
C LEU A 105 4.70 -5.97 0.83
N HIS A 106 4.09 -7.07 0.37
CA HIS A 106 3.25 -7.97 1.17
C HIS A 106 4.07 -8.91 2.08
N ASN A 107 5.39 -8.91 1.97
CA ASN A 107 6.30 -9.54 2.93
C ASN A 107 6.47 -8.69 4.21
N VAL A 108 5.85 -7.51 4.25
CA VAL A 108 5.46 -6.83 5.48
C VAL A 108 4.09 -7.38 5.86
N SER A 109 4.01 -8.12 6.96
CA SER A 109 2.73 -8.72 7.40
C SER A 109 1.69 -7.61 7.59
N LEU A 110 0.44 -7.84 7.21
CA LEU A 110 -0.67 -6.94 7.57
C LEU A 110 -0.71 -6.72 9.09
N ASP A 111 -0.27 -7.68 9.90
CA ASP A 111 -0.11 -7.53 11.34
C ASP A 111 1.03 -6.58 11.71
N GLN A 112 2.11 -6.53 10.95
CA GLN A 112 3.19 -5.56 11.13
C GLN A 112 2.74 -4.16 10.72
N ILE A 113 2.01 -4.04 9.61
CA ILE A 113 1.42 -2.77 9.18
C ILE A 113 0.42 -2.30 10.22
N LYS A 114 -0.49 -3.17 10.67
CA LYS A 114 -1.46 -2.85 11.71
C LYS A 114 -0.78 -2.51 13.03
N GLN A 115 0.28 -3.22 13.44
CA GLN A 115 1.04 -2.89 14.64
C GLN A 115 1.76 -1.54 14.51
N ILE A 116 2.27 -1.20 13.32
CA ILE A 116 2.86 0.11 13.03
C ILE A 116 1.79 1.20 13.02
N THR A 117 0.62 0.96 12.42
CA THR A 117 -0.51 1.90 12.38
C THR A 117 -1.11 2.10 13.78
N ASP A 118 -1.36 1.02 14.53
CA ASP A 118 -1.83 1.05 15.92
C ASP A 118 -0.80 1.72 16.84
N SER A 119 0.50 1.55 16.60
CA SER A 119 1.57 2.27 17.32
C SER A 119 1.62 3.75 16.94
N LEU A 120 1.39 4.11 15.67
CA LEU A 120 1.29 5.51 15.22
C LEU A 120 0.05 6.20 15.80
N ASP A 121 -1.09 5.51 15.86
CA ASP A 121 -2.32 5.99 16.49
C ASP A 121 -2.20 6.06 18.02
N SER A 122 -1.52 5.10 18.65
CA SER A 122 -1.20 5.15 20.09
C SER A 122 -0.30 6.33 20.42
N ASN A 123 0.72 6.61 19.60
CA ASN A 123 1.58 7.79 19.77
C ASN A 123 0.80 9.10 19.57
N LYS A 124 -0.16 9.14 18.64
CA LYS A 124 -1.07 10.28 18.46
C LYS A 124 -1.92 10.50 19.72
N ILE A 125 -2.49 9.42 20.26
CA ILE A 125 -3.26 9.44 21.51
C ILE A 125 -2.39 9.86 22.71
N GLU A 126 -1.14 9.42 22.78
CA GLU A 126 -0.19 9.81 23.83
C GLU A 126 0.20 11.29 23.74
N LEU A 127 0.43 11.83 22.54
CA LEU A 127 0.72 13.26 22.36
C LEU A 127 -0.49 14.16 22.61
N GLU A 128 -1.70 13.75 22.20
CA GLU A 128 -2.93 14.48 22.52
C GLU A 128 -3.16 14.50 24.05
N LYS A 129 -2.99 13.36 24.72
CA LYS A 129 -3.03 13.29 26.19
C LYS A 129 -1.94 14.13 26.84
N PHE A 130 -0.72 14.14 26.29
CA PHE A 130 0.39 14.96 26.79
C PHE A 130 0.06 16.46 26.68
N ALA A 131 -0.41 16.94 25.53
CA ALA A 131 -0.84 18.33 25.35
C ALA A 131 -1.92 18.72 26.36
N GLN A 132 -2.84 17.81 26.66
CA GLN A 132 -3.92 18.01 27.62
C GLN A 132 -3.43 18.01 29.08
N ILE A 133 -2.50 17.12 29.44
CA ILE A 133 -1.87 17.05 30.78
C ILE A 133 -1.05 18.32 31.06
N HIS A 134 -0.34 18.83 30.06
CA HIS A 134 0.51 20.00 30.20
C HIS A 134 -0.21 21.34 29.99
N GLN A 135 -1.55 21.34 29.86
CA GLN A 135 -2.36 22.54 29.66
C GLN A 135 -1.88 23.40 28.47
N ALA A 136 -1.51 22.74 27.37
CA ALA A 136 -1.12 23.44 26.14
C ALA A 136 -2.25 24.38 25.69
N SER A 137 -1.88 25.61 25.34
CA SER A 137 -2.80 26.60 24.77
C SER A 137 -3.40 26.11 23.45
N ASP A 138 -4.53 26.70 23.04
CA ASP A 138 -5.20 26.33 21.79
C ASP A 138 -4.26 26.36 20.57
N LEU A 139 -3.38 27.36 20.53
CA LEU A 139 -2.36 27.50 19.49
C LEU A 139 -1.32 26.37 19.54
N GLU A 140 -0.85 26.00 20.73
CA GLU A 140 0.13 24.92 20.88
C GLU A 140 -0.46 23.56 20.48
N GLN A 141 -1.74 23.32 20.80
CA GLN A 141 -2.46 22.13 20.35
C GLN A 141 -2.59 22.09 18.82
N GLU A 142 -2.95 23.22 18.20
CA GLU A 142 -3.07 23.32 16.74
C GLU A 142 -1.72 23.09 16.04
N ILE A 143 -0.63 23.65 16.59
CA ILE A 143 0.74 23.42 16.08
C ILE A 143 1.11 21.94 16.18
N ILE A 144 0.83 21.27 17.31
CA ILE A 144 1.13 19.85 17.50
C ILE A 144 0.32 19.00 16.51
N MET A 145 -0.97 19.28 16.33
CA MET A 145 -1.83 18.56 15.39
C MET A 145 -1.36 18.75 13.95
N ALA A 146 -1.10 19.99 13.53
CA ALA A 146 -0.59 20.29 12.20
C ALA A 146 0.76 19.60 11.95
N TYR A 147 1.64 19.54 12.95
CA TYR A 147 2.91 18.82 12.86
C TYR A 147 2.69 17.31 12.64
N LEU A 148 1.73 16.68 13.33
CA LEU A 148 1.45 15.25 13.21
C LEU A 148 0.84 14.85 11.86
N GLU A 149 0.12 15.76 11.20
CA GLU A 149 -0.45 15.56 9.86
C GLU A 149 0.61 15.63 8.74
N LEU A 150 1.81 16.14 9.02
CA LEU A 150 2.89 16.21 8.04
C LEU A 150 3.46 14.81 7.70
N ASP A 151 3.87 14.65 6.44
CA ASP A 151 4.57 13.45 5.98
C ASP A 151 5.79 13.14 6.88
N PRO A 152 6.03 11.86 7.24
CA PRO A 152 7.14 11.48 8.14
C PRO A 152 8.51 12.02 7.73
N LYS A 153 8.80 12.16 6.43
CA LYS A 153 10.08 12.72 5.95
C LYS A 153 10.18 14.21 6.27
N ILE A 154 9.06 14.95 6.15
CA ILE A 154 9.00 16.38 6.47
C ILE A 154 9.13 16.58 7.98
N ARG A 155 8.44 15.77 8.79
CA ARG A 155 8.59 15.78 10.25
C ARG A 155 10.04 15.57 10.68
N LYS A 156 10.73 14.62 10.06
CA LYS A 156 12.16 14.37 10.33
C LYS A 156 13.02 15.60 10.02
N ILE A 157 12.86 16.21 8.84
CA ILE A 157 13.59 17.43 8.47
C ILE A 157 13.32 18.56 9.47
N PHE A 158 12.06 18.73 9.88
CA PHE A 158 11.66 19.72 10.86
C PHE A 158 12.33 19.47 12.22
N ILE A 159 12.24 18.25 12.75
CA ILE A 159 12.89 17.91 14.03
C ILE A 159 14.40 18.05 13.96
N ASP A 160 15.04 17.63 12.87
CA ASP A 160 16.49 17.77 12.70
C ASP A 160 16.92 19.25 12.67
N HIS A 161 16.11 20.14 12.06
CA HIS A 161 16.33 21.59 12.10
C HIS A 161 16.28 22.15 13.53
N PHE A 162 15.27 21.76 14.31
CA PHE A 162 15.14 22.22 15.69
C PHE A 162 16.21 21.60 16.60
N LYS A 163 16.55 20.33 16.43
CA LYS A 163 17.68 19.70 17.15
C LYS A 163 18.98 20.45 16.90
N HIS A 164 19.29 20.83 15.66
CA HIS A 164 20.49 21.63 15.40
C HIS A 164 20.46 23.03 16.04
N LYS A 165 19.27 23.61 16.18
CA LYS A 165 19.10 24.96 16.73
C LYS A 165 19.06 24.99 18.26
N PHE A 166 18.61 23.90 18.88
CA PHE A 166 18.37 23.80 20.32
C PHE A 166 19.19 22.69 21.00
N SER A 167 20.02 21.95 20.27
CA SER A 167 21.06 21.13 20.90
C SER A 167 22.04 22.06 21.60
N PRO A 168 22.40 21.79 22.86
CA PRO A 168 23.47 22.51 23.51
C PRO A 168 24.73 22.34 22.64
N THR A 169 25.38 23.45 22.31
CA THR A 169 26.65 23.35 21.63
C THR A 169 27.67 22.75 22.61
N PRO A 170 28.70 22.03 22.16
CA PRO A 170 29.72 21.48 23.06
C PRO A 170 30.46 22.52 23.92
N ASP A 171 30.30 23.82 23.60
CA ASP A 171 30.82 24.97 24.35
C ASP A 171 29.83 25.53 25.39
N ASP A 172 28.63 24.97 25.51
CA ASP A 172 27.77 25.24 26.66
C ASP A 172 28.37 24.51 27.87
N HIS A 173 29.35 25.17 28.52
CA HIS A 173 29.96 24.74 29.77
C HIS A 173 28.88 24.62 30.85
N LEU A 174 28.23 23.46 30.89
CA LEU A 174 27.36 23.01 31.98
C LEU A 174 28.14 22.83 33.30
N ASP A 175 29.48 22.95 33.27
CA ASP A 175 30.34 22.95 34.44
C ASP A 175 30.20 24.20 35.33
N ASP A 176 29.62 25.29 34.81
CA ASP A 176 29.32 26.51 35.59
C ASP A 176 27.90 26.51 36.20
N PHE A 177 27.16 25.40 36.04
CA PHE A 177 25.85 25.26 36.67
C PHE A 177 26.02 24.73 38.10
N PRO A 178 25.58 25.47 39.12
CA PRO A 178 25.83 25.09 40.50
C PRO A 178 25.08 23.81 40.86
N ASP A 179 25.79 22.88 41.52
CA ASP A 179 25.28 21.54 41.85
C ASP A 179 24.25 21.56 42.98
N THR A 180 24.18 22.66 43.74
CA THR A 180 23.27 22.81 44.88
C THR A 180 22.29 23.98 44.67
N PRO A 181 21.04 23.84 45.15
CA PRO A 181 20.07 24.94 45.13
C PRO A 181 20.58 26.20 45.84
N GLU A 182 21.35 26.06 46.92
CA GLU A 182 21.93 27.20 47.63
C GLU A 182 22.99 27.96 46.79
N GLU A 183 23.82 27.25 46.02
CA GLU A 183 24.79 27.87 45.12
C GLU A 183 24.11 28.54 43.91
N PHE A 184 23.01 27.94 43.43
CA PHE A 184 22.17 28.53 42.37
C PHE A 184 21.54 29.85 42.81
N GLU A 185 20.98 29.91 44.02
CA GLU A 185 20.41 31.13 44.59
C GLU A 185 21.48 32.19 44.92
N LEU A 186 22.73 31.80 45.14
CA LEU A 186 23.83 32.75 45.36
C LEU A 186 24.31 33.38 44.04
N GLN A 187 24.38 32.56 42.97
CA GLN A 187 24.84 32.99 41.66
C GLN A 187 23.76 33.75 40.88
N TYR A 188 22.49 33.43 41.13
CA TYR A 188 21.31 34.08 40.57
C TYR A 188 20.35 34.44 41.69
N PRO A 189 20.66 35.48 42.50
CA PRO A 189 19.80 35.86 43.62
C PRO A 189 18.40 36.20 43.11
N PRO A 190 17.35 35.82 43.85
CA PRO A 190 15.98 36.06 43.43
C PRO A 190 15.78 37.55 43.21
N ILE A 191 15.24 37.90 42.04
CA ILE A 191 14.89 39.28 41.72
C ILE A 191 13.76 39.68 42.66
N ILE A 192 14.11 40.43 43.70
CA ILE A 192 13.13 41.08 44.55
C ILE A 192 12.58 42.20 43.69
N GLU A 193 11.40 41.99 43.10
CA GLU A 193 10.59 43.10 42.61
C GLU A 193 10.21 43.94 43.82
N ASP A 194 11.03 44.93 44.14
CA ASP A 194 10.49 46.19 44.60
C ASP A 194 11.44 47.30 44.17
N GLY A 195 10.93 48.14 43.29
CA GLY A 195 11.60 49.37 42.92
C GLY A 195 11.79 50.22 44.16
N THR A 196 12.99 50.21 44.74
CA THR A 196 13.55 51.35 45.45
C THR A 196 15.07 51.21 45.50
N GLU A 197 15.74 52.22 44.94
CA GLU A 197 17.15 52.48 45.18
C GLU A 197 17.43 52.56 46.69
N ALA A 198 18.58 52.07 47.12
CA ALA A 198 19.33 52.72 48.18
C ALA A 198 20.84 52.52 47.95
N VAL A 199 21.46 53.65 47.60
CA VAL A 199 22.84 54.11 47.82
C VAL A 199 23.80 53.17 48.55
#